data_AF-A0A231NTU0-F1
#
_entry.id   AF-A0A231NTU0-F1
#
_cell.length_a   1.000
_cell.length_b   1.000
_cell.length_c   1.000
_cell.angle_alpha   90.00
_cell.angle_beta   90.00
_cell.angle_gamma   90.00
#
_symmetry.space_group_name_H-M   'P 1'
#
loop_
_entity.id
_entity.type
_entity.pdbx_description
1 polymer ?
#
loop_
_entity_poly.entity_id
_entity_poly.type
_entity_poly.pdbx_seq_one_letter_code
_entity_poly.pdbx_strand_id
1 'polypeptide(L)'
;MRVEFAKLKETIAEAEKQIDTAAGLAAENKDAEALAMLDETGSLTASFEAATTEMGELIKMKVDSGEAQISENTGDTTAAVTLMSVITILGMIVAIALGIFLSKIIGKPIQKVSEGLKEMNQGHFMIRLKMDRKDEVGEMADALDTFSDSIQTVIVGTLNDVSAGDVSANIVPRDD
;
A
#
# COMPACT_ATOMS: atom_id res chain seq x y z
N MET A 1 21.31 15.98 27.18
CA MET A 1 20.10 16.10 28.02
C MET A 1 20.30 15.68 29.49
N ARG A 2 20.73 14.45 29.83
CA ARG A 2 20.96 14.06 31.25
C ARG A 2 22.03 14.89 31.96
N VAL A 3 23.12 15.21 31.25
CA VAL A 3 24.23 16.02 31.79
C VAL A 3 23.82 17.48 32.00
N GLU A 4 23.29 18.15 30.96
CA GLU A 4 22.79 19.53 31.08
C GLU A 4 21.67 19.69 32.12
N PHE A 5 20.78 18.70 32.26
CA PHE A 5 19.76 18.73 33.31
C PHE A 5 20.35 18.57 34.71
N ALA A 6 21.46 17.82 34.85
CA ALA A 6 22.18 17.72 36.11
C ALA A 6 22.87 19.05 36.47
N LYS A 7 23.48 19.72 35.48
CA LYS A 7 24.06 21.07 35.67
C LYS A 7 23.01 22.09 36.07
N LEU A 8 21.85 22.13 35.41
CA LEU A 8 20.77 23.03 35.79
C LEU A 8 20.36 22.79 37.26
N LYS A 9 20.19 21.52 37.67
CA LYS A 9 19.90 21.20 39.08
C LYS A 9 20.96 21.70 40.05
N GLU A 10 22.24 21.58 39.67
CA GLU A 10 23.36 22.05 40.48
C GLU A 10 23.35 23.58 40.61
N THR A 11 23.14 24.31 39.51
CA THR A 11 23.05 25.78 39.54
C THR A 11 21.83 26.29 40.32
N ILE A 12 20.68 25.60 40.25
CA ILE A 12 19.50 25.92 41.06
C ILE A 12 19.77 25.68 42.55
N ALA A 13 20.41 24.57 42.91
CA ALA A 13 20.75 24.28 44.30
C ALA A 13 21.75 25.29 44.88
N GLU A 14 22.70 25.76 44.06
CA GLU A 14 23.61 26.84 44.50
C GLU A 14 22.86 28.17 44.64
N ALA A 15 21.91 28.49 43.74
CA ALA A 15 21.08 29.69 43.89
C ALA A 15 20.23 29.65 45.17
N GLU A 16 19.59 28.52 45.49
CA GLU A 16 18.85 28.32 46.74
C GLU A 16 19.73 28.57 47.97
N LYS A 17 20.95 28.05 47.97
CA LYS A 17 21.93 28.26 49.05
C LYS A 17 22.36 29.73 49.19
N GLN A 18 22.52 30.45 48.09
CA GLN A 18 22.84 31.88 48.12
C GLN A 18 21.65 32.70 48.65
N ILE A 19 20.41 32.30 48.33
CA ILE A 19 19.19 32.90 48.90
C ILE A 19 19.16 32.71 50.42
N ASP A 20 19.39 31.49 50.90
CA ASP A 20 19.41 31.20 52.34
C ASP A 20 20.49 31.99 53.07
N THR A 21 21.67 32.15 52.45
CA THR A 21 22.77 32.93 53.00
C THR A 21 22.41 34.41 53.09
N ALA A 22 21.83 34.99 52.04
CA ALA A 22 21.38 36.38 52.04
C ALA A 22 20.27 36.62 53.08
N ALA A 23 19.32 35.69 53.20
CA ALA A 23 18.25 35.74 54.20
C ALA A 23 18.79 35.66 55.63
N GLY A 24 19.81 34.81 55.87
CA GLY A 24 20.49 34.71 57.16
C GLY A 24 21.21 36.01 57.56
N LEU A 25 21.94 36.63 56.62
CA LEU A 25 22.61 37.91 56.86
C LEU A 25 21.60 39.02 57.19
N ALA A 26 20.48 39.08 56.47
CA ALA A 26 19.40 40.03 56.77
C ALA A 26 18.78 39.78 58.16
N ALA A 27 18.56 38.51 58.55
CA ALA A 27 18.06 38.16 59.87
C ALA A 27 19.01 38.57 61.02
N GLU A 28 20.32 38.60 60.74
CA GLU A 28 21.37 39.08 61.66
C GLU A 28 21.54 40.61 61.65
N ASN A 29 20.69 41.37 60.96
CA ASN A 29 20.82 42.83 60.73
C ASN A 29 22.11 43.23 59.97
N LYS A 30 22.67 42.33 59.16
CA LYS A 30 23.84 42.57 58.29
C LYS A 30 23.40 42.97 56.88
N ASP A 31 22.58 44.00 56.79
CA ASP A 31 21.90 44.38 55.56
C ASP A 31 22.87 44.80 54.44
N ALA A 32 24.01 45.41 54.78
CA ALA A 32 25.03 45.78 53.80
C ALA A 32 25.67 44.56 53.12
N GLU A 33 25.88 43.47 53.88
CA GLU A 33 26.46 42.22 53.36
C GLU A 33 25.42 41.46 52.53
N ALA A 34 24.15 41.46 52.96
CA ALA A 34 23.04 40.90 52.19
C ALA A 34 22.80 41.65 50.86
N LEU A 35 22.89 42.99 50.86
CA LEU A 35 22.78 43.81 49.65
C LEU A 35 23.97 43.60 48.70
N ALA A 36 25.19 43.44 49.21
CA ALA A 36 26.35 43.15 48.39
C ALA A 36 26.23 41.81 47.63
N MET A 37 25.44 40.85 48.14
CA MET A 37 25.14 39.60 47.41
C MET A 37 24.20 39.83 46.22
N LEU A 38 23.36 40.85 46.27
CA LEU A 38 22.40 41.25 45.23
C LEU A 38 22.99 42.23 44.20
N ASP A 39 24.20 42.75 44.44
CA ASP A 39 24.90 43.58 43.47
C ASP A 39 25.14 42.83 42.15
N GLU A 40 25.46 43.57 41.08
CA GLU A 40 25.70 43.03 39.74
C GLU A 40 26.79 41.94 39.72
N THR A 41 27.81 42.06 40.59
CA THR A 41 28.87 41.06 40.78
C THR A 41 28.69 40.18 42.02
N GLY A 42 27.54 40.29 42.69
CA GLY A 42 27.22 39.57 43.92
C GLY A 42 27.02 38.07 43.67
N SER A 43 27.26 37.26 44.69
CA SER A 43 27.18 35.80 44.58
C SER A 43 25.76 35.30 44.28
N LEU A 44 24.73 36.00 44.76
CA LEU A 44 23.34 35.65 44.49
C LEU A 44 22.99 35.95 43.03
N THR A 45 23.34 37.14 42.53
CA THR A 45 23.16 37.51 41.11
C THR A 45 23.89 36.54 40.17
N ALA A 46 25.14 36.21 40.46
CA ALA A 46 25.92 35.25 39.67
C ALA A 46 25.30 33.84 39.64
N SER A 47 24.72 33.38 40.77
CA SER A 47 24.04 32.08 40.82
C SER A 47 22.76 32.05 39.98
N PHE A 48 21.99 33.14 39.95
CA PHE A 48 20.82 33.28 39.10
C PHE A 48 21.18 33.37 37.62
N GLU A 49 22.24 34.10 37.27
CA GLU A 49 22.74 34.19 35.89
C GLU A 49 23.21 32.82 35.37
N ALA A 50 23.91 32.05 36.20
CA ALA A 50 24.29 30.68 35.89
C ALA A 50 23.05 29.77 35.65
N ALA A 51 22.05 29.82 36.55
CA ALA A 51 20.84 29.01 36.42
C ALA A 51 20.01 29.37 35.18
N THR A 52 19.87 30.66 34.88
CA THR A 52 19.15 31.14 33.69
C THR A 52 19.87 30.79 32.39
N THR A 53 21.21 30.81 32.38
CA THR A 53 22.03 30.37 31.26
C THR A 53 21.84 28.88 30.96
N GLU A 54 21.96 28.02 31.98
CA GLU A 54 21.77 26.57 31.83
C GLU A 54 20.32 26.22 31.44
N MET A 55 19.34 26.97 31.95
CA MET A 55 17.95 26.83 31.53
C MET A 55 17.76 27.21 30.05
N GLY A 56 18.42 28.27 29.57
CA GLY A 56 18.44 28.68 28.17
C GLY A 56 19.06 27.63 27.24
N GLU A 57 20.20 27.05 27.64
CA GLU A 57 20.85 25.93 26.94
C GLU A 57 19.92 24.72 26.78
N LEU A 58 19.20 24.34 27.84
CA LEU A 58 18.24 23.24 27.80
C LEU A 58 17.05 23.51 26.89
N ILE A 59 16.52 24.74 26.91
CA ILE A 59 15.44 25.17 26.02
C ILE A 59 15.91 25.09 24.57
N LYS A 60 17.10 25.65 24.27
CA LYS A 60 17.68 25.61 22.93
C LYS A 60 17.87 24.17 22.45
N MET A 61 18.45 23.29 23.26
CA MET A 61 18.62 21.87 22.92
C MET A 61 17.27 21.18 22.64
N LYS A 62 16.20 21.52 23.37
CA LYS A 62 14.85 20.99 23.12
C LYS A 62 14.25 21.49 21.81
N VAL A 63 14.48 22.76 21.48
CA VAL A 63 14.03 23.36 20.21
C VAL A 63 14.79 22.73 19.04
N ASP A 64 16.12 22.71 19.08
CA ASP A 64 16.97 22.13 18.03
C ASP A 64 16.66 20.65 17.80
N SER A 65 16.47 19.88 18.89
CA SER A 65 16.07 18.46 18.80
C SER A 65 14.67 18.30 18.22
N GLY A 66 13.75 19.22 18.51
CA GLY A 66 12.39 19.21 17.95
C GLY A 66 12.41 19.50 16.45
N GLU A 67 13.18 20.49 16.01
CA GLU A 67 13.36 20.83 14.59
C GLU A 67 14.03 19.70 13.81
N ALA A 68 15.09 19.10 14.37
CA ALA A 68 15.75 17.93 13.78
C ALA A 68 14.78 16.75 13.62
N GLN A 69 13.96 16.48 14.64
CA GLN A 69 12.97 15.40 14.59
C GLN A 69 11.84 15.69 13.60
N ILE A 70 11.42 16.95 13.44
CA ILE A 70 10.46 17.35 12.40
C ILE A 70 11.08 17.10 11.02
N SER A 71 12.32 17.52 10.80
CA SER A 71 13.02 17.30 9.52
C SER A 71 13.14 15.80 9.21
N GLU A 72 13.54 14.98 10.18
CA GLU A 72 13.64 13.53 10.03
C GLU A 72 12.27 12.90 9.72
N ASN A 73 11.24 13.22 10.50
CA ASN A 73 9.88 12.71 10.29
C ASN A 73 9.31 13.10 8.91
N THR A 74 9.59 14.31 8.42
CA THR A 74 9.12 14.72 7.08
C THR A 74 9.84 13.97 5.96
N GLY A 75 11.13 13.69 6.12
CA GLY A 75 11.90 12.84 5.21
C GLY A 75 11.36 11.41 5.16
N ASP A 76 11.17 10.80 6.33
CA ASP A 76 10.64 9.44 6.47
C ASP A 76 9.21 9.33 5.93
N THR A 77 8.37 10.32 6.19
CA THR A 77 7.00 10.38 5.66
C THR A 77 7.01 10.43 4.13
N THR A 78 7.90 11.23 3.54
CA THR A 78 8.01 11.35 2.07
C THR A 78 8.49 10.04 1.43
N ALA A 79 9.46 9.37 2.06
CA ALA A 79 9.93 8.07 1.61
C ALA A 79 8.84 6.99 1.70
N ALA A 80 8.09 6.96 2.82
CA ALA A 80 6.97 6.04 3.01
C ALA A 80 5.85 6.26 1.99
N VAL A 81 5.45 7.51 1.76
CA VAL A 81 4.42 7.87 0.76
C VAL A 81 4.87 7.48 -0.64
N THR A 82 6.15 7.68 -0.96
CA THR A 82 6.72 7.31 -2.26
C THR A 82 6.71 5.79 -2.45
N LEU A 83 7.14 5.03 -1.44
CA LEU A 83 7.13 3.56 -1.48
C LEU A 83 5.70 3.01 -1.64
N MET A 84 4.74 3.52 -0.87
CA MET A 84 3.33 3.14 -0.99
C MET A 84 2.76 3.45 -2.37
N SER A 85 3.11 4.62 -2.93
CA SER A 85 2.68 5.01 -4.28
C SER A 85 3.24 4.07 -5.35
N VAL A 86 4.53 3.73 -5.27
CA VAL A 86 5.17 2.79 -6.21
C VAL A 86 4.53 1.40 -6.14
N ILE A 87 4.31 0.86 -4.94
CA ILE A 87 3.66 -0.44 -4.75
C ILE A 87 2.23 -0.43 -5.32
N THR A 88 1.49 0.66 -5.09
CA THR A 88 0.12 0.81 -5.61
C THR A 88 0.09 0.83 -7.14
N ILE A 89 0.99 1.59 -7.77
CA ILE A 89 1.10 1.68 -9.23
C ILE A 89 1.49 0.31 -9.81
N LEU A 90 2.47 -0.38 -9.21
CA LEU A 90 2.86 -1.73 -9.64
C LEU A 90 1.70 -2.72 -9.50
N GLY A 91 0.98 -2.70 -8.38
CA GLY A 91 -0.20 -3.53 -8.16
C GLY A 91 -1.28 -3.29 -9.21
N MET A 92 -1.53 -2.02 -9.56
CA MET A 92 -2.47 -1.65 -10.62
C MET A 92 -2.04 -2.17 -12.00
N ILE A 93 -0.76 -2.03 -12.34
CA ILE A 93 -0.20 -2.55 -13.61
C ILE A 93 -0.38 -4.07 -13.68
N VAL A 94 -0.05 -4.78 -12.61
CA VAL A 94 -0.22 -6.25 -12.54
C VAL A 94 -1.69 -6.64 -12.67
N ALA A 95 -2.60 -5.95 -11.98
CA ALA A 95 -4.04 -6.22 -12.08
C ALA A 95 -4.56 -6.02 -13.52
N ILE A 96 -4.17 -4.94 -14.20
CA ILE A 96 -4.54 -4.69 -15.60
C ILE A 96 -3.95 -5.77 -16.51
N ALA A 97 -2.67 -6.12 -16.33
CA ALA A 97 -2.01 -7.16 -17.11
C ALA A 97 -2.70 -8.52 -16.95
N LEU A 98 -3.05 -8.90 -15.72
CA LEU A 98 -3.81 -10.13 -15.43
C LEU A 98 -5.21 -10.09 -16.04
N GLY A 99 -5.91 -8.96 -15.97
CA GLY A 99 -7.23 -8.80 -16.61
C GLY A 99 -7.16 -9.02 -18.13
N ILE A 100 -6.18 -8.40 -18.80
CA ILE A 100 -5.95 -8.58 -20.24
C ILE A 100 -5.55 -10.03 -20.55
N PHE A 101 -4.69 -10.64 -19.73
CA PHE A 101 -4.23 -12.01 -19.90
C PHE A 101 -5.39 -13.01 -19.79
N LEU A 102 -6.21 -12.91 -18.74
CA LEU A 102 -7.39 -13.75 -18.54
C LEU A 102 -8.44 -13.55 -19.64
N SER A 103 -8.68 -12.30 -20.06
CA SER A 103 -9.58 -12.00 -21.18
C SER A 103 -9.12 -12.68 -22.47
N LYS A 104 -7.81 -12.73 -22.74
CA LYS A 104 -7.26 -13.39 -23.93
C LYS A 104 -7.30 -14.92 -23.85
N ILE A 105 -6.95 -15.51 -22.70
CA ILE A 105 -6.81 -16.96 -22.58
C ILE A 105 -8.15 -17.66 -22.29
N ILE A 106 -9.09 -17.00 -21.63
CA ILE A 106 -10.41 -17.57 -21.31
C ILE A 106 -11.51 -16.87 -22.09
N GLY A 107 -11.59 -15.53 -21.97
CA GLY A 107 -12.71 -14.75 -22.52
C GLY A 107 -12.89 -14.92 -24.03
N LYS A 108 -11.81 -14.75 -24.82
CA LYS A 108 -11.86 -14.87 -26.28
C LYS A 108 -12.26 -16.28 -26.76
N PRO A 109 -11.66 -17.38 -26.26
CA PRO A 109 -12.09 -18.72 -26.65
C PRO A 109 -13.54 -19.05 -26.29
N ILE A 110 -14.01 -18.66 -25.10
CA ILE A 110 -15.43 -18.84 -24.73
C ILE A 110 -16.34 -18.07 -25.69
N GLN A 111 -15.95 -16.85 -26.06
CA GLN A 111 -16.69 -16.07 -27.05
C GLN A 111 -16.75 -16.77 -28.41
N LYS A 112 -15.65 -17.38 -28.88
CA LYS A 112 -15.65 -18.17 -30.12
C LYS A 112 -16.62 -19.35 -30.06
N VAL A 113 -16.67 -20.07 -28.94
CA VAL A 113 -17.65 -21.15 -28.73
C VAL A 113 -19.08 -20.62 -28.81
N SER A 114 -19.36 -19.49 -28.14
CA SER A 114 -20.67 -18.85 -28.18
C SER A 114 -21.06 -18.39 -29.59
N GLU A 115 -20.12 -17.82 -30.35
CA GLU A 115 -20.34 -17.41 -31.74
C GLU A 115 -20.60 -18.62 -32.64
N GLY A 116 -19.83 -19.70 -32.50
CA GLY A 116 -20.08 -20.95 -33.24
C GLY A 116 -21.48 -21.50 -32.99
N LEU A 117 -21.92 -21.54 -31.74
CA LEU A 117 -23.29 -21.96 -31.39
C LEU A 117 -24.37 -21.05 -32.01
N LYS A 118 -24.15 -19.73 -32.06
CA LYS A 118 -25.09 -18.79 -32.68
C LYS A 118 -25.23 -19.03 -34.19
N GLU A 119 -24.12 -19.26 -34.88
CA GLU A 119 -24.12 -19.58 -36.30
C GLU A 119 -24.81 -20.93 -36.57
N MET A 120 -24.61 -21.94 -35.73
CA MET A 120 -25.34 -23.21 -35.83
C MET A 120 -26.85 -23.02 -35.64
N ASN A 121 -27.27 -22.14 -34.72
CA ASN A 121 -28.68 -21.80 -34.54
C ASN A 121 -29.30 -21.10 -35.77
N GLN A 122 -28.48 -20.52 -36.65
CA GLN A 122 -28.90 -19.97 -37.94
C GLN A 122 -28.89 -21.02 -39.07
N GLY A 123 -28.56 -22.27 -38.78
CA GLY A 123 -28.48 -23.36 -39.74
C GLY A 123 -27.12 -23.52 -40.41
N HIS A 124 -26.09 -22.77 -39.97
CA HIS A 124 -24.73 -22.91 -40.48
C HIS A 124 -23.99 -23.99 -39.69
N PHE A 125 -24.02 -25.25 -40.17
CA PHE A 125 -23.36 -26.38 -39.48
C PHE A 125 -21.95 -26.71 -39.99
N MET A 126 -21.42 -25.97 -40.96
CA MET A 126 -20.09 -26.21 -41.53
C MET A 126 -18.94 -25.54 -40.77
N ILE A 127 -19.24 -24.83 -39.68
CA ILE A 127 -18.26 -24.08 -38.90
C ILE A 127 -17.48 -25.06 -38.02
N ARG A 128 -16.16 -24.92 -37.97
CA ARG A 128 -15.30 -25.66 -37.04
C ARG A 128 -14.40 -24.68 -36.31
N LEU A 129 -14.35 -24.78 -34.99
CA LEU A 129 -13.56 -23.92 -34.12
C LEU A 129 -12.07 -24.28 -34.15
N LYS A 130 -11.74 -25.58 -34.29
CA LYS A 130 -10.37 -26.13 -34.38
C LYS A 130 -9.41 -25.45 -33.39
N MET A 131 -9.81 -25.39 -32.13
CA MET A 131 -9.00 -24.74 -31.10
C MET A 131 -7.89 -25.66 -30.64
N ASP A 132 -6.64 -25.24 -30.78
CA ASP A 132 -5.49 -25.93 -30.20
C ASP A 132 -5.39 -25.59 -28.70
N ARG A 133 -6.22 -26.26 -27.89
CA ARG A 133 -6.28 -26.13 -26.44
C ARG A 133 -6.46 -27.50 -25.80
N LYS A 134 -5.83 -27.69 -24.64
CA LYS A 134 -5.86 -28.96 -23.87
C LYS A 134 -6.55 -28.81 -22.51
N ASP A 135 -7.37 -27.79 -22.38
CA ASP A 135 -8.14 -27.48 -21.18
C ASP A 135 -9.63 -27.67 -21.44
N GLU A 136 -10.46 -27.37 -20.45
CA GLU A 136 -11.91 -27.56 -20.49
C GLU A 136 -12.57 -26.77 -21.63
N VAL A 137 -11.98 -25.63 -22.03
CA VAL A 137 -12.49 -24.85 -23.18
C VAL A 137 -12.12 -25.51 -24.51
N GLY A 138 -10.97 -26.17 -24.57
CA GLY A 138 -10.59 -27.04 -25.70
C GLY A 138 -11.55 -28.22 -25.84
N GLU A 139 -11.86 -28.90 -24.74
CA GLU A 139 -12.84 -30.00 -24.73
C GLU A 139 -14.23 -29.54 -25.21
N MET A 140 -14.69 -28.36 -24.78
CA MET A 140 -15.92 -27.76 -25.29
C MET A 140 -15.87 -27.47 -26.80
N ALA A 141 -14.72 -27.01 -27.31
CA ALA A 141 -14.55 -26.73 -28.73
C ALA A 141 -14.59 -28.01 -29.57
N ASP A 142 -13.88 -29.05 -29.12
CA ASP A 142 -13.84 -30.35 -29.79
C ASP A 142 -15.20 -31.04 -29.79
N ALA A 143 -15.93 -30.94 -28.67
CA ALA A 143 -17.31 -31.43 -28.58
C ALA A 143 -18.23 -30.70 -29.56
N LEU A 144 -18.10 -29.38 -29.70
CA LEU A 144 -18.89 -28.59 -30.66
C LEU A 144 -18.55 -28.95 -32.11
N ASP A 145 -17.27 -29.13 -32.42
CA ASP A 145 -16.81 -29.53 -33.75
C ASP A 145 -17.35 -30.92 -34.12
N THR A 146 -17.27 -31.88 -33.19
CA THR A 146 -17.80 -33.24 -33.34
C THR A 146 -19.33 -33.24 -33.52
N PHE A 147 -20.04 -32.40 -32.75
CA PHE A 147 -21.48 -32.23 -32.91
C PHE A 147 -21.85 -31.68 -34.29
N SER A 148 -21.11 -30.67 -34.75
CA SER A 148 -21.30 -30.08 -36.07
C SER A 148 -21.04 -31.07 -37.21
N ASP A 149 -20.00 -31.91 -37.09
CA ASP A 149 -19.71 -33.01 -38.03
C ASP A 149 -20.86 -34.04 -38.07
N SER A 150 -21.41 -34.36 -36.90
CA SER A 150 -22.52 -35.32 -36.78
C SER A 150 -23.79 -34.78 -37.44
N ILE A 151 -24.15 -33.52 -37.21
CA ILE A 151 -25.29 -32.88 -37.86
C ILE A 151 -25.11 -32.84 -39.38
N GLN A 152 -23.92 -32.46 -39.86
CA GLN A 152 -23.64 -32.40 -41.29
C GLN A 152 -23.69 -33.79 -41.95
N THR A 153 -23.17 -34.82 -41.29
CA THR A 153 -23.16 -36.18 -41.85
C THR A 153 -24.55 -36.80 -41.81
N VAL A 154 -25.22 -36.73 -40.65
CA VAL A 154 -26.50 -37.43 -40.43
C VAL A 154 -27.65 -36.65 -41.06
N ILE A 155 -27.83 -35.38 -40.71
CA ILE A 155 -29.02 -34.62 -41.14
C ILE A 155 -28.89 -34.20 -42.60
N VAL A 156 -27.77 -33.56 -42.98
CA VAL A 156 -27.61 -33.09 -44.38
C VAL A 156 -27.46 -34.27 -45.34
N GLY A 157 -26.74 -35.32 -44.94
CA GLY A 157 -26.65 -36.56 -45.72
C GLY A 157 -28.01 -37.21 -45.96
N THR A 158 -28.78 -37.44 -44.88
CA THR A 158 -30.13 -38.05 -45.00
C THR A 158 -31.07 -37.20 -45.84
N LEU A 159 -31.05 -35.86 -45.70
CA LEU A 159 -31.87 -34.97 -46.52
C LEU A 159 -31.51 -35.05 -48.01
N ASN A 160 -30.23 -35.23 -48.34
CA ASN A 160 -29.79 -35.43 -49.72
C ASN A 160 -30.30 -36.76 -50.28
N ASP A 161 -30.24 -37.85 -49.51
CA ASP A 161 -30.76 -39.16 -49.90
C ASP A 161 -32.29 -39.12 -50.12
N VAL A 162 -33.01 -38.45 -49.22
CA VAL A 162 -34.46 -38.22 -49.34
C VAL A 162 -34.78 -37.40 -50.60
N SER A 163 -33.98 -36.38 -50.92
CA SER A 163 -34.16 -35.59 -52.15
C SER A 163 -33.94 -36.41 -53.43
N ALA A 164 -33.09 -37.44 -53.36
CA ALA A 164 -32.87 -38.42 -54.43
C ALA A 164 -33.96 -39.51 -54.48
N GLY A 165 -34.93 -39.47 -53.57
CA GLY A 165 -36.07 -40.40 -53.49
C GLY A 165 -35.83 -41.62 -52.59
N ASP A 166 -34.70 -41.69 -51.88
CA ASP A 166 -34.42 -42.76 -50.93
C ASP A 166 -34.86 -42.35 -49.50
N VAL A 167 -35.95 -42.94 -49.05
CA VAL A 167 -36.52 -42.73 -47.70
C VAL A 167 -36.25 -43.90 -46.76
N SER A 168 -35.33 -44.80 -47.12
CA SER A 168 -35.01 -45.98 -46.32
C SER A 168 -34.01 -45.70 -45.19
N ALA A 169 -33.52 -44.46 -45.06
CA ALA A 169 -32.56 -44.05 -44.05
C ALA A 169 -33.05 -44.34 -42.62
N ASN A 170 -32.23 -45.05 -41.84
CA ASN A 170 -32.48 -45.35 -40.44
C ASN A 170 -31.44 -44.63 -39.58
N ILE A 171 -31.85 -43.59 -38.86
CA ILE A 171 -30.97 -42.82 -37.98
C ILE A 171 -30.90 -43.54 -36.63
N VAL A 172 -29.76 -44.13 -36.31
CA VAL A 172 -29.49 -44.75 -35.01
C VAL A 172 -28.82 -43.72 -34.10
N PRO A 173 -29.28 -43.53 -32.84
CA PRO A 173 -28.59 -42.70 -31.86
C PRO A 173 -27.16 -43.18 -31.64
N ARG A 174 -26.23 -42.23 -31.51
CA ARG A 174 -24.84 -42.51 -31.18
C ARG A 174 -24.67 -42.42 -29.66
N ASP A 175 -24.72 -43.57 -28.99
CA ASP A 175 -24.42 -43.71 -27.57
C ASP A 175 -22.96 -44.18 -27.44
N ASP A 176 -22.05 -43.24 -27.17
CA ASP A 176 -20.65 -43.48 -26.78
C ASP A 176 -20.52 -43.20 -25.26
#